data_AF-A0A2D4LM30-F1
#
_entry.id   AF-A0A2D4LM30-F1
#
_cell.length_a   1.000
_cell.length_b   1.000
_cell.length_c   1.000
_cell.angle_alpha   90.00
_cell.angle_beta   90.00
_cell.angle_gamma   90.00
#
_symmetry.space_group_name_H-M   'P 1'
#
loop_
_entity.id
_entity.type
_entity.pdbx_description
1 polymer ?
#
loop_
_entity_poly.entity_id
_entity_poly.type
_entity_poly.pdbx_seq_one_letter_code
_entity_poly.pdbx_strand_id
1 'polypeptide(L)'
;VQDILGELREKVSDCESSAMLPLECQYLNKNALTTLAGPFTPPVKHFQLKRKPKSATLRAELLQKSAETAQQLKKTAGVAFHAKGRGLVKKIDTTTPLKGIPKQAPFRTPTAPIVFSPTGNRTPILSSKVPVCKERGVKYLDIKELKAVDSGREA
;
A
#
# COMPACT_ATOMS: atom_id res chain seq x y z
N VAL A 1 -43.86 -8.38 10.01
CA VAL A 1 -43.03 -8.81 8.87
C VAL A 1 -43.43 -8.11 7.57
N GLN A 2 -44.72 -8.06 7.21
CA GLN A 2 -45.16 -7.33 6.00
C GLN A 2 -44.75 -5.86 5.98
N ASP A 3 -44.88 -5.17 7.11
CA ASP A 3 -44.51 -3.76 7.24
C ASP A 3 -43.00 -3.53 6.95
N ILE A 4 -42.14 -4.31 7.62
CA ILE A 4 -40.68 -4.29 7.43
C ILE A 4 -40.29 -4.58 5.96
N LEU A 5 -40.93 -5.57 5.33
CA LEU A 5 -40.66 -5.89 3.93
C LEU A 5 -41.21 -4.82 2.96
N GLY A 6 -42.25 -4.08 3.37
CA GLY A 6 -42.77 -2.94 2.63
C GLY A 6 -41.76 -1.79 2.64
N GLU A 7 -41.35 -1.37 3.84
CA GLU A 7 -40.35 -0.31 4.04
C GLU A 7 -39.01 -0.63 3.34
N LEU A 8 -38.55 -1.89 3.43
CA LEU A 8 -37.29 -2.28 2.81
C LEU A 8 -37.36 -2.26 1.28
N ARG A 9 -38.51 -2.60 0.68
CA ARG A 9 -38.70 -2.51 -0.77
C ARG A 9 -38.65 -1.07 -1.26
N GLU A 10 -39.33 -0.15 -0.56
CA GLU A 10 -39.31 1.29 -0.86
C GLU A 10 -37.89 1.85 -0.80
N LYS A 11 -37.17 1.57 0.29
CA LYS A 11 -35.78 2.03 0.45
C LYS A 11 -34.81 1.46 -0.59
N VAL A 12 -35.00 0.20 -1.00
CA VAL A 12 -34.15 -0.43 -2.03
C VAL A 12 -34.39 0.20 -3.40
N SER A 13 -35.63 0.53 -3.75
CA SER A 13 -35.92 1.23 -5.01
C SER A 13 -35.33 2.65 -5.04
N ASP A 14 -35.39 3.39 -3.92
CA ASP A 14 -34.85 4.75 -3.87
C ASP A 14 -33.32 4.81 -4.02
N CYS A 15 -32.62 3.73 -3.64
CA CYS A 15 -31.16 3.64 -3.69
C CYS A 15 -30.60 3.10 -5.02
N GLU A 16 -31.45 2.79 -6.00
CA GLU A 16 -31.05 2.09 -7.24
C GLU A 16 -29.96 2.86 -8.03
N SER A 17 -29.94 4.19 -7.94
CA SER A 17 -28.94 5.04 -8.62
C SER A 17 -27.51 4.93 -8.09
N SER A 18 -27.31 4.34 -6.90
CA SER A 18 -25.98 4.19 -6.28
C SER A 18 -25.85 2.86 -5.53
N ALA A 19 -26.49 1.82 -6.06
CA ALA A 19 -26.45 0.50 -5.46
C ALA A 19 -25.02 -0.07 -5.45
N MET A 20 -24.59 -0.53 -4.27
CA MET A 20 -23.35 -1.29 -4.14
C MET A 20 -23.48 -2.62 -4.88
N LEU A 21 -22.47 -2.97 -5.67
CA LEU A 21 -22.44 -4.28 -6.32
C LEU A 21 -22.10 -5.38 -5.32
N PRO A 22 -22.63 -6.60 -5.52
CA PRO A 22 -22.20 -7.77 -4.78
C PRO A 22 -20.68 -8.03 -4.87
N LEU A 23 -20.08 -8.65 -3.85
CA LEU A 23 -18.63 -8.79 -3.75
C LEU A 23 -18.04 -9.71 -4.82
N GLU A 24 -18.82 -10.68 -5.28
CA GLU A 24 -18.46 -11.57 -6.39
C GLU A 24 -18.12 -10.79 -7.66
N CYS A 25 -18.71 -9.61 -7.86
CA CYS A 25 -18.46 -8.77 -9.03
C CYS A 25 -16.99 -8.32 -9.15
N GLN A 26 -16.20 -8.31 -8.06
CA GLN A 26 -14.78 -7.96 -8.10
C GLN A 26 -13.91 -8.99 -8.84
N TYR A 27 -14.38 -10.24 -8.92
CA TYR A 27 -13.61 -11.37 -9.45
C TYR A 27 -14.07 -11.79 -10.86
N LEU A 28 -15.13 -11.19 -11.38
CA LEU A 28 -15.68 -11.52 -12.69
C LEU A 28 -14.94 -10.79 -13.81
N ASN A 29 -14.90 -11.44 -14.97
CA ASN A 29 -14.49 -10.76 -16.19
C ASN A 29 -15.56 -9.75 -16.64
N LYS A 30 -15.19 -8.80 -17.51
CA LYS A 30 -16.09 -7.72 -17.96
C LYS A 30 -17.41 -8.24 -18.55
N ASN A 31 -17.38 -9.34 -19.31
CA ASN A 31 -18.54 -9.87 -19.99
C ASN A 31 -19.52 -10.50 -18.98
N ALA A 32 -19.02 -11.37 -18.10
CA ALA A 32 -19.80 -12.00 -17.04
C ALA A 32 -20.39 -10.97 -16.07
N LEU A 33 -19.61 -9.94 -15.72
CA LEU A 33 -20.09 -8.84 -14.90
C LEU A 33 -21.26 -8.10 -15.56
N THR A 34 -21.17 -7.85 -16.87
CA THR A 34 -22.25 -7.19 -17.63
C THR A 34 -23.50 -8.06 -17.70
N THR A 35 -23.35 -9.39 -17.81
CA THR A 35 -24.50 -10.32 -17.80
C THR A 35 -25.23 -10.35 -16.46
N LEU A 36 -24.52 -10.22 -15.32
CA LEU A 36 -25.12 -10.29 -13.99
C LEU A 36 -25.65 -8.94 -13.47
N ALA A 37 -24.86 -7.88 -13.61
CA ALA A 37 -25.16 -6.55 -13.04
C ALA A 37 -25.61 -5.53 -14.09
N GLY A 38 -25.70 -5.93 -15.36
CA GLY A 38 -26.03 -5.03 -16.46
C GLY A 38 -24.87 -4.11 -16.87
N PRO A 39 -25.13 -3.17 -17.81
CA PRO A 39 -24.14 -2.19 -18.24
C PRO A 39 -23.73 -1.24 -17.10
N PHE A 40 -22.43 -1.12 -16.86
CA PHE A 40 -21.92 -0.21 -15.84
C PHE A 40 -21.99 1.25 -16.31
N THR A 41 -22.61 2.10 -15.50
CA THR A 41 -22.62 3.54 -15.73
C THR A 41 -21.21 4.11 -15.56
N PRO A 42 -20.71 4.91 -16.50
CA PRO A 42 -19.37 5.48 -16.37
C PRO A 42 -19.27 6.36 -15.11
N PRO A 43 -18.12 6.35 -14.40
CA PRO A 43 -17.95 7.16 -13.20
C PRO A 43 -18.19 8.66 -13.46
N VAL A 44 -18.86 9.32 -12.52
CA VAL A 44 -19.17 10.76 -12.61
C VAL A 44 -17.87 11.57 -12.69
N LYS A 45 -17.76 12.39 -13.73
CA LYS A 45 -16.60 13.25 -13.95
C LYS A 45 -16.77 14.57 -13.21
N HIS A 46 -16.26 14.63 -11.98
CA HIS A 46 -16.33 15.86 -11.18
C HIS A 46 -15.39 16.98 -11.65
N PHE A 47 -14.28 16.65 -12.33
CA PHE A 47 -13.34 17.63 -12.87
C PHE A 47 -12.56 17.05 -14.06
N GLN A 48 -11.84 17.93 -14.77
CA GLN A 48 -10.93 17.54 -15.85
C GLN A 48 -9.48 17.56 -15.39
N LEU A 49 -8.79 16.43 -15.51
CA LEU A 49 -7.34 16.36 -15.31
C LEU A 49 -6.62 17.07 -16.46
N LYS A 50 -5.76 18.06 -16.14
CA LYS A 50 -4.91 18.77 -17.12
C LYS A 50 -3.71 17.96 -17.60
N ARG A 51 -3.16 17.11 -16.73
CA ARG A 51 -2.02 16.21 -17.01
C ARG A 51 -2.24 14.87 -16.32
N LYS A 52 -1.53 13.83 -16.76
CA LYS A 52 -1.56 12.50 -16.12
C LYS A 52 -0.91 12.57 -14.73
N PRO A 53 -1.37 11.78 -13.74
CA PRO A 53 -0.75 11.73 -12.42
C PRO A 53 0.62 11.05 -12.45
N LYS A 54 1.41 11.24 -11.38
CA LYS A 54 2.75 10.65 -11.23
C LYS A 54 2.76 9.11 -11.36
N SER A 55 1.66 8.45 -11.02
CA SER A 55 1.51 6.99 -11.16
C SER A 55 1.59 6.51 -12.62
N ALA A 56 1.29 7.38 -13.60
CA ALA A 56 1.47 7.06 -15.01
C ALA A 56 2.96 6.89 -15.36
N THR A 57 3.82 7.83 -14.91
CA THR A 57 5.28 7.72 -15.06
C THR A 57 5.81 6.50 -14.34
N LEU A 58 5.36 6.26 -13.10
CA LEU A 58 5.78 5.09 -12.32
C LEU A 58 5.45 3.77 -13.03
N ARG A 59 4.25 3.61 -13.60
CA ARG A 59 3.91 2.42 -14.38
C ARG A 59 4.81 2.26 -15.61
N ALA A 60 5.11 3.35 -16.31
CA ALA A 60 5.99 3.32 -17.48
C ALA A 60 7.41 2.86 -17.11
N GLU A 61 7.97 3.38 -16.01
CA GLU A 61 9.28 2.97 -15.50
C GLU A 61 9.30 1.48 -15.11
N LEU A 62 8.26 0.99 -14.43
CA LEU A 62 8.16 -0.42 -14.05
C LEU A 62 8.03 -1.32 -15.28
N LEU A 63 7.21 -0.94 -16.26
CA LEU A 63 7.08 -1.68 -17.52
C LEU A 63 8.40 -1.70 -18.29
N GLN A 64 9.10 -0.57 -18.40
CA GLN A 64 10.41 -0.49 -19.06
C GLN A 64 11.43 -1.41 -18.38
N LYS A 65 11.61 -1.30 -17.05
CA LYS A 65 12.52 -2.16 -16.29
C LYS A 65 12.19 -3.64 -16.44
N SER A 66 10.89 -3.98 -16.45
CA SER A 66 10.44 -5.36 -16.67
C SER A 66 10.77 -5.86 -18.07
N ALA A 67 10.58 -5.03 -19.09
CA ALA A 67 10.89 -5.35 -20.48
C ALA A 67 12.40 -5.54 -20.68
N GLU A 68 13.21 -4.64 -20.12
CA GLU A 68 14.67 -4.75 -20.11
C GLU A 68 15.12 -6.06 -19.45
N THR A 69 14.59 -6.39 -18.28
CA THR A 69 14.89 -7.66 -17.58
C THR A 69 14.47 -8.89 -18.40
N ALA A 70 13.28 -8.87 -18.98
CA ALA A 70 12.80 -9.95 -19.84
C ALA A 70 13.65 -10.14 -21.10
N GLN A 71 14.15 -9.05 -21.68
CA GLN A 71 15.08 -9.09 -22.80
C GLN A 71 16.46 -9.63 -22.40
N GLN A 72 16.97 -9.27 -21.21
CA GLN A 72 18.20 -9.84 -20.69
C GLN A 72 18.09 -11.36 -20.50
N LEU A 73 16.94 -11.86 -20.03
CA LEU A 73 16.71 -13.30 -19.93
C LEU A 73 16.73 -14.00 -21.30
N LYS A 74 16.11 -13.39 -22.33
CA LYS A 74 16.15 -13.91 -23.71
C LYS A 74 17.57 -13.89 -24.31
N LYS A 75 18.38 -12.89 -23.97
CA LYS A 75 19.79 -12.80 -24.40
C LYS A 75 20.71 -13.74 -23.63
N THR A 76 20.36 -14.08 -22.39
CA THR A 76 21.15 -14.94 -21.49
C THR A 76 20.80 -16.43 -21.62
N ALA A 77 19.61 -16.77 -22.14
CA ALA A 77 19.16 -18.15 -22.32
C ALA A 77 19.89 -18.93 -23.45
N GLY A 78 20.77 -18.29 -24.23
CA GLY A 78 21.48 -18.92 -25.35
C GLY A 78 22.99 -18.99 -25.22
N VAL A 79 23.60 -18.42 -24.18
CA VAL A 79 25.06 -18.42 -24.01
C VAL A 79 25.40 -18.81 -22.59
N ALA A 80 26.00 -19.99 -22.45
CA ALA A 80 26.79 -20.33 -21.28
C ALA A 80 27.83 -19.23 -21.09
N PHE A 81 27.73 -18.47 -20.01
CA PHE A 81 28.74 -17.50 -19.61
C PHE A 81 30.08 -18.24 -19.42
N HIS A 82 30.91 -18.25 -20.45
CA HIS A 82 32.34 -18.49 -20.29
C HIS A 82 32.97 -17.20 -19.78
N ALA A 83 33.00 -17.02 -18.46
CA ALA A 83 33.83 -16.01 -17.82
C ALA A 83 35.31 -16.39 -17.97
N LYS A 84 35.88 -16.16 -19.15
CA LYS A 84 37.32 -16.12 -19.42
C LYS A 84 37.67 -14.80 -20.10
N GLY A 85 37.36 -13.69 -19.44
CA GLY A 85 37.91 -12.38 -19.78
C GLY A 85 39.23 -12.18 -19.04
N ARG A 86 40.36 -12.47 -19.69
CA ARG A 86 41.67 -12.03 -19.20
C ARG A 86 41.82 -10.52 -19.41
N GLY A 87 42.26 -9.83 -18.35
CA GLY A 87 43.16 -8.68 -18.45
C GLY A 87 42.53 -7.28 -18.44
N LEU A 88 42.58 -6.60 -17.29
CA LEU A 88 43.45 -5.43 -17.12
C LEU A 88 43.61 -5.11 -15.63
N VAL A 89 44.82 -5.35 -15.14
CA VAL A 89 45.37 -4.91 -13.85
C VAL A 89 45.27 -3.38 -13.73
N LYS A 90 44.61 -2.86 -12.70
CA LYS A 90 44.99 -1.60 -12.01
C LYS A 90 44.66 -1.66 -10.51
N LYS A 91 45.71 -1.97 -9.75
CA LYS A 91 46.01 -1.57 -8.35
C LYS A 91 44.90 -1.73 -7.30
N ILE A 92 44.84 -2.91 -6.68
CA ILE A 92 44.40 -3.04 -5.29
C ILE A 92 45.65 -2.97 -4.41
N ASP A 93 45.76 -1.92 -3.60
CA ASP A 93 46.84 -1.82 -2.62
C ASP A 93 46.63 -2.88 -1.54
N THR A 94 47.55 -3.83 -1.51
CA THR A 94 47.67 -4.87 -0.48
C THR A 94 48.34 -4.26 0.75
N THR A 95 47.53 -3.81 1.70
CA THR A 95 47.89 -3.77 3.13
C THR A 95 47.16 -4.93 3.83
N THR A 96 47.89 -6.02 3.95
CA THR A 96 47.62 -7.33 4.58
C THR A 96 47.39 -7.25 6.11
N PRO A 97 47.08 -8.34 6.86
CA PRO A 97 47.00 -9.75 6.44
C PRO A 97 45.78 -10.57 6.91
N LEU A 98 45.67 -11.71 6.25
CA LEU A 98 44.84 -12.90 6.49
C LEU A 98 44.78 -13.41 7.96
N LYS A 99 43.75 -14.24 8.19
CA LYS A 99 43.58 -15.30 9.21
C LYS A 99 42.93 -14.89 10.55
N GLY A 100 41.64 -15.17 10.66
CA GLY A 100 40.90 -15.13 11.93
C GLY A 100 39.47 -15.69 11.82
N ILE A 101 39.33 -16.96 11.45
CA ILE A 101 38.06 -17.68 11.63
C ILE A 101 38.14 -18.38 12.99
N PRO A 102 37.21 -18.12 13.92
CA PRO A 102 36.73 -19.18 14.80
C PRO A 102 35.36 -19.68 14.34
N LYS A 103 35.25 -21.00 14.35
CA LYS A 103 34.08 -21.78 13.98
C LYS A 103 32.92 -21.55 14.96
N GLN A 104 31.71 -21.82 14.46
CA GLN A 104 30.43 -22.01 15.15
C GLN A 104 29.65 -20.75 15.55
N ALA A 105 28.57 -20.48 14.81
CA ALA A 105 27.26 -20.29 15.45
C ALA A 105 26.12 -20.72 14.49
N PRO A 106 25.11 -21.46 14.96
CA PRO A 106 24.17 -22.18 14.10
C PRO A 106 23.09 -21.30 13.47
N PHE A 107 22.77 -21.60 12.21
CA PHE A 107 21.52 -21.17 11.57
C PHE A 107 20.32 -21.55 12.45
N ARG A 108 19.55 -20.55 12.87
CA ARG A 108 18.15 -20.73 13.25
C ARG A 108 17.30 -19.70 12.53
N THR A 109 16.59 -20.16 11.52
CA THR A 109 15.33 -19.55 11.09
C THR A 109 14.34 -19.59 12.26
N PRO A 110 13.41 -18.62 12.32
CA PRO A 110 12.09 -18.94 12.85
C PRO A 110 11.02 -18.49 11.85
N THR A 111 10.48 -19.49 11.16
CA THR A 111 9.10 -19.48 10.68
C THR A 111 8.20 -19.74 11.89
N ALA A 112 7.42 -18.76 12.34
CA ALA A 112 6.18 -18.97 13.11
C ALA A 112 5.33 -17.69 13.14
N PRO A 113 3.99 -17.80 13.07
CA PRO A 113 3.08 -16.67 12.96
C PRO A 113 2.80 -16.03 14.32
N ILE A 114 2.69 -14.70 14.36
CA ILE A 114 2.27 -13.96 15.56
C ILE A 114 0.75 -14.10 15.70
N VAL A 115 0.33 -14.85 16.72
CA VAL A 115 -1.05 -14.95 17.19
C VAL A 115 -1.34 -13.72 18.06
N PHE A 116 -2.38 -12.95 17.69
CA PHE A 116 -2.88 -11.83 18.46
C PHE A 116 -3.97 -12.32 19.41
N SER A 117 -3.76 -12.19 20.72
CA SER A 117 -4.80 -12.37 21.74
C SER A 117 -4.79 -11.16 22.69
N PRO A 118 -5.96 -10.61 23.08
CA PRO A 118 -6.06 -9.40 23.89
C PRO A 118 -6.20 -9.72 25.38
N THR A 119 -5.54 -8.95 26.24
CA THR A 119 -5.85 -8.90 27.68
C THR A 119 -5.66 -7.49 28.21
N GLY A 120 -6.63 -7.07 29.02
CA GLY A 120 -6.89 -5.67 29.34
C GLY A 120 -6.29 -5.15 30.65
N ASN A 121 -6.54 -3.84 30.80
CA ASN A 121 -6.78 -3.05 32.00
C ASN A 121 -5.65 -2.89 33.03
N ARG A 122 -5.07 -1.67 33.09
CA ARG A 122 -4.72 -0.95 34.33
C ARG A 122 -4.50 0.57 34.09
N THR A 123 -4.79 1.33 35.15
CA THR A 123 -5.10 2.77 35.37
C THR A 123 -4.04 3.83 35.01
N PRO A 124 -4.40 5.14 34.89
CA PRO A 124 -3.48 6.19 34.43
C PRO A 124 -2.75 6.89 35.59
N ILE A 125 -1.46 7.15 35.44
CA ILE A 125 -0.70 8.06 36.30
C ILE A 125 -0.34 9.31 35.49
N LEU A 126 -0.64 10.46 36.10
CA LEU A 126 -0.45 11.81 35.62
C LEU A 126 1.03 12.08 35.27
N SER A 127 1.30 12.31 33.97
CA SER A 127 2.61 12.67 33.45
C SER A 127 2.89 14.17 33.69
N SER A 128 3.89 14.45 34.53
CA SER A 128 4.52 15.76 34.65
C SER A 128 5.84 15.74 33.90
N LYS A 129 6.08 16.83 33.15
CA LYS A 129 7.28 17.18 32.37
C LYS A 129 7.24 16.73 30.91
N VAL A 130 6.81 17.68 30.08
CA VAL A 130 7.03 17.77 28.64
C VAL A 130 8.54 17.68 28.33
N PRO A 131 8.91 16.88 27.32
CA PRO A 131 9.81 17.38 26.29
C PRO A 131 9.08 17.34 24.95
N VAL A 132 9.04 18.50 24.30
CA VAL A 132 8.51 18.71 22.96
C VAL A 132 9.26 17.80 21.97
N CYS A 133 8.68 16.65 21.65
CA CYS A 133 9.18 15.80 20.58
C CYS A 133 8.70 16.39 19.24
N LYS A 134 9.55 17.18 18.59
CA LYS A 134 9.39 17.54 17.18
C LYS A 134 9.74 16.31 16.33
N GLU A 135 8.78 15.43 16.08
CA GLU A 135 8.94 14.43 15.04
C GLU A 135 8.57 15.04 13.68
N ARG A 136 9.59 15.24 12.82
CA ARG A 136 9.46 15.54 11.38
C ARG A 136 8.60 16.75 10.98
N GLY A 137 8.80 17.90 11.62
CA GLY A 137 8.31 19.18 11.07
C GLY A 137 6.78 19.39 11.07
N VAL A 138 6.02 18.51 11.72
CA VAL A 138 4.57 18.67 11.89
C VAL A 138 4.32 19.23 13.29
N LYS A 139 3.70 20.42 13.36
CA LYS A 139 3.19 20.97 14.62
C LYS A 139 1.87 20.28 14.93
N TYR A 140 1.80 19.53 16.03
CA TYR A 140 0.55 19.02 16.55
C TYR A 140 -0.17 20.15 17.28
N LEU A 141 -1.42 20.42 16.89
CA LEU A 141 -2.34 21.22 17.69
C LEU A 141 -2.85 20.37 18.84
N ASP A 142 -2.81 20.91 20.06
CA ASP A 142 -3.39 20.26 21.23
C ASP A 142 -4.92 20.39 21.16
N ILE A 143 -5.62 19.26 21.13
CA ILE A 143 -7.07 19.18 20.98
C ILE A 143 -7.79 19.84 22.19
N LYS A 144 -7.09 20.05 23.30
CA LYS A 144 -7.61 20.81 24.45
C LYS A 144 -7.74 22.32 24.19
N GLU A 145 -7.07 22.85 23.17
CA GLU A 145 -7.11 24.27 22.80
C GLU A 145 -8.27 24.61 21.84
N LEU A 146 -8.98 23.61 21.29
CA LEU A 146 -10.20 23.81 20.51
C LEU A 146 -11.39 24.07 21.44
N LYS A 147 -11.41 25.25 22.06
CA LYS A 147 -12.66 25.82 22.59
C LYS A 147 -13.52 26.24 21.39
N ALA A 148 -14.74 25.71 21.35
CA ALA A 148 -15.74 25.96 20.34
C ALA A 148 -15.83 27.44 19.97
N VAL A 149 -15.50 27.78 18.72
CA VAL A 149 -16.00 29.00 18.10
C VAL A 149 -17.47 28.75 17.81
N ASP A 150 -18.28 29.13 18.80
CA ASP A 150 -19.66 29.49 18.61
C ASP A 150 -19.74 30.48 17.44
N SER A 151 -20.48 30.10 16.40
CA SER A 151 -20.82 30.99 15.29
C SER A 151 -22.34 31.08 15.18
N GLY A 152 -22.98 31.50 16.27
CA GLY A 152 -24.25 32.20 16.19
C GLY A 152 -24.04 33.61 15.61
N ARG A 153 -24.45 33.83 14.35
CA ARG A 153 -24.97 35.12 13.83
C ARG A 153 -25.89 34.86 12.62
N GLU A 154 -27.19 34.74 12.90
CA GLU A 154 -28.26 35.12 11.97
C GLU A 154 -29.17 36.11 12.73
N ALA A 155 -29.56 37.18 12.03
CA ALA A 155 -30.53 38.23 12.38
C ALA A 155 -30.20 39.20 13.54
#